data_AF-K8A2Y6-F1
#
_entry.id   AF-K8A2Y6-F1
#
_cell.length_a   1.000
_cell.length_b   1.000
_cell.length_c   1.000
_cell.angle_alpha   90.00
_cell.angle_beta   90.00
_cell.angle_gamma   90.00
#
_symmetry.space_group_name_H-M   'P 1'
#
loop_
_entity.id
_entity.type
_entity.pdbx_description
1 polymer ?
#
loop_
_entity_poly.entity_id
_entity_poly.type
_entity_poly.pdbx_seq_one_letter_code
_entity_poly.pdbx_strand_id
1 'polypeptide(L)'
;MLTSIRARIIAATAGCLIGALLLNTIMNYQVTRLDNQHASLNTLKSTSASHNLAISDWVNSKTAMISSLDTVALSADPVPVFTQIAKAGGFMNVYAGYATKTAKFSNPEGVPSDYDPTIRPWYQQAVKAAAPVVTAPYVDAGTGKLVVTFAVPVKQNGAIAAVVAGDLSMDSVIANVRSIHPTANSSGLLVNEDGTLIAAKDPALTSKPFENAVSGVAFSALKTSETSLEGDIGGATKALIATPVPGTQWYLVVALDEDDATSGMRALLNTSAISVLVLLLITGALMHFLVTKLLRRLLMIRDALVAISSGTNDLSQRLPENGRDEVAQIAHAFNAFCDKLAGVMGQLRDASASVKVAANEIAAGNQDLSGRTEQAASSLRETASAVEEITASVANSNDAAAQANSQAQSATDAASRGGEVVSRAISTMQLIETASAKIGDITSVIDGIAFQTNILALNASVEAARAGEQGRGFAVVAGEVRNLASRSAQAAKEIKSLIDSTTESVSTGSRYVRLAGESMEEIVSSIGNVSGIMREITVATSEQMKGIQEINHAVTQLDQMVQQNAELVVQSAAAAGALQGQAGELAQTAGHFRI
;
A
#
# COMPACT_ATOMS: atom_id res chain seq x y z
N MET A 1 12.38 9.54 -25.03
CA MET A 1 11.69 10.12 -23.85
C MET A 1 12.52 9.88 -22.61
N LEU A 2 12.79 10.91 -21.80
CA LEU A 2 13.49 10.72 -20.52
C LEU A 2 12.63 9.88 -19.57
N THR A 3 13.14 8.75 -19.09
CA THR A 3 12.39 7.77 -18.26
C THR A 3 12.38 8.13 -16.79
N SER A 4 13.40 8.85 -16.31
CA SER A 4 13.49 9.28 -14.90
C SER A 4 12.85 10.64 -14.68
N ILE A 5 12.02 10.76 -13.63
CA ILE A 5 11.47 12.05 -13.15
C ILE A 5 12.61 13.05 -12.91
N ARG A 6 13.74 12.59 -12.37
CA ARG A 6 14.95 13.40 -12.17
C ARG A 6 15.44 14.05 -13.46
N ALA A 7 15.53 13.26 -14.52
CA ALA A 7 15.99 13.76 -15.81
C ALA A 7 14.98 14.74 -16.43
N ARG A 8 13.67 14.50 -16.26
CA ARG A 8 12.61 15.40 -16.73
C ARG A 8 12.65 16.76 -16.03
N ILE A 9 12.81 16.78 -14.70
CA ILE A 9 12.89 18.03 -13.93
C ILE A 9 14.12 18.85 -14.35
N ILE A 10 15.29 18.22 -14.42
CA ILE A 10 16.54 18.91 -14.82
C ILE A 10 16.40 19.47 -16.25
N ALA A 11 15.89 18.67 -17.18
CA ALA A 11 15.70 19.10 -18.57
C ALA A 11 14.70 20.27 -18.69
N ALA A 12 13.59 20.24 -17.94
CA ALA A 12 12.62 21.34 -17.93
C ALA A 12 13.24 22.64 -17.38
N THR A 13 13.94 22.57 -16.25
CA THR A 13 14.60 23.76 -15.66
C THR A 13 15.71 24.32 -16.54
N ALA A 14 16.52 23.45 -17.16
CA ALA A 14 17.56 23.88 -18.09
C ALA A 14 16.94 24.54 -19.32
N GLY A 15 15.86 23.97 -19.87
CA GLY A 15 15.13 24.55 -21.01
C GLY A 15 14.59 25.95 -20.71
N CYS A 16 13.95 26.17 -19.56
CA CYS A 16 13.46 27.48 -19.15
C CYS A 16 14.59 28.50 -19.00
N LEU A 17 15.72 28.11 -18.39
CA LEU A 17 16.87 29.00 -18.20
C LEU A 17 17.51 29.40 -19.53
N ILE A 18 17.72 28.43 -20.45
CA ILE A 18 18.24 28.68 -21.79
C ILE A 18 17.35 29.68 -22.52
N GLY A 19 16.03 29.46 -22.49
CA GLY A 19 15.07 30.36 -23.14
C GLY A 19 15.15 31.80 -22.61
N ALA A 20 15.18 31.97 -21.29
CA ALA A 20 15.27 33.30 -20.67
C ALA A 20 16.59 34.03 -21.01
N LEU A 21 17.71 33.31 -21.00
CA LEU A 21 19.03 33.88 -21.29
C LEU A 21 19.20 34.25 -22.76
N LEU A 22 18.70 33.43 -23.68
CA LEU A 22 18.69 33.75 -25.11
C LEU A 22 17.87 35.01 -25.38
N LEU A 23 16.67 35.10 -24.78
CA LEU A 23 15.81 36.27 -24.94
C LEU A 23 16.48 37.55 -24.41
N ASN A 24 17.12 37.49 -23.24
CA ASN A 24 17.85 38.62 -22.67
C ASN A 24 19.05 39.05 -23.54
N THR A 25 19.79 38.08 -24.09
CA THR A 25 20.94 38.36 -24.96
C THR A 25 20.51 39.05 -26.26
N ILE A 26 19.41 38.57 -26.87
CA ILE A 26 18.85 39.15 -28.09
C ILE A 26 18.40 40.60 -27.83
N MET A 27 17.68 40.85 -26.73
CA MET A 27 17.22 42.21 -26.38
C MET A 27 18.40 43.17 -26.19
N ASN A 28 19.41 42.78 -25.39
CA ASN A 28 20.58 43.63 -25.16
C ASN A 28 21.37 43.93 -26.44
N TYR A 29 21.51 42.94 -27.33
CA TYR A 29 22.17 43.13 -28.61
C TYR A 29 21.41 44.13 -29.51
N GLN A 30 20.08 44.03 -29.57
CA GLN A 30 19.27 44.95 -30.35
C GLN A 30 19.37 46.40 -29.84
N VAL A 31 19.26 46.60 -28.53
CA VAL A 31 19.39 47.93 -27.91
C VAL A 31 20.79 48.52 -28.18
N THR A 32 21.84 47.76 -27.90
CA THR A 32 23.22 48.23 -28.08
C THR A 32 23.53 48.55 -29.55
N ARG A 33 22.99 47.76 -30.49
CA ARG A 33 23.15 48.02 -31.92
C ARG A 33 22.53 49.35 -32.35
N LEU A 34 21.31 49.63 -31.89
CA LEU A 34 20.62 50.88 -32.21
C LEU A 34 21.38 52.08 -31.63
N ASP A 35 21.80 52.00 -30.36
CA ASP A 35 22.58 53.06 -29.72
C ASP A 35 23.91 53.31 -30.43
N ASN A 36 24.60 52.24 -30.86
CA ASN A 36 25.88 52.36 -31.55
C ASN A 36 25.77 52.98 -32.95
N GLN A 37 24.67 52.70 -33.66
CA GLN A 37 24.36 53.34 -34.95
C GLN A 37 24.13 54.84 -34.77
N HIS A 38 23.37 55.24 -33.74
CA HIS A 38 23.16 56.66 -33.40
C HIS A 38 24.47 57.35 -32.98
N ALA A 39 25.28 56.70 -32.14
CA ALA A 39 26.57 57.24 -31.69
C ALA A 39 27.56 57.44 -32.85
N SER A 40 27.64 56.46 -33.77
CA SER A 40 28.48 56.52 -34.98
C SER A 40 28.07 57.68 -35.89
N LEU A 41 26.77 57.84 -36.16
CA LEU A 41 26.26 58.93 -36.99
C LEU A 41 26.47 60.31 -36.34
N ASN A 42 26.28 60.41 -35.02
CA ASN A 42 26.54 61.64 -34.29
C ASN A 42 28.03 62.02 -34.34
N THR A 43 28.93 61.04 -34.20
CA THR A 43 30.38 61.24 -34.29
C THR A 43 30.79 61.71 -35.68
N LEU A 44 30.23 61.09 -36.73
CA LEU A 44 30.42 61.53 -38.11
C LEU A 44 29.97 62.99 -38.30
N LYS A 45 28.74 63.31 -37.90
CA LYS A 45 28.17 64.66 -38.05
C LYS A 45 28.92 65.71 -37.23
N SER A 46 29.28 65.42 -35.98
CA SER A 46 30.00 66.38 -35.12
C SER A 46 31.43 66.62 -35.61
N THR A 47 32.12 65.56 -36.05
CA THR A 47 33.47 65.66 -36.61
C THR A 47 33.45 66.44 -37.92
N SER A 48 32.52 66.10 -38.83
CA SER A 48 32.31 66.86 -40.07
C SER A 48 32.01 68.32 -39.76
N ALA A 49 31.06 68.63 -38.88
CA ALA A 49 30.70 70.00 -38.53
C ALA A 49 31.88 70.78 -37.96
N SER A 50 32.66 70.22 -37.02
CA SER A 50 33.80 70.90 -36.41
C SER A 50 34.89 71.24 -37.43
N HIS A 51 35.27 70.29 -38.28
CA HIS A 51 36.30 70.53 -39.30
C HIS A 51 35.79 71.38 -40.46
N ASN A 52 34.52 71.24 -40.84
CA ASN A 52 33.89 72.05 -41.87
C ASN A 52 33.77 73.52 -41.43
N LEU A 53 33.44 73.76 -40.15
CA LEU A 53 33.43 75.10 -39.57
C LEU A 53 34.84 75.73 -39.64
N ALA A 54 35.89 74.99 -39.26
CA ALA A 54 37.27 75.49 -39.34
C ALA A 54 37.67 75.87 -40.79
N ILE A 55 37.26 75.08 -41.79
CA ILE A 55 37.51 75.39 -43.21
C ILE A 55 36.69 76.60 -43.65
N SER A 56 35.41 76.68 -43.27
CA SER A 56 34.54 77.79 -43.63
C SER A 56 34.99 79.11 -43.00
N ASP A 57 35.39 79.10 -41.73
CA ASP A 57 35.95 80.27 -41.04
C ASP A 57 37.26 80.73 -41.70
N TRP A 58 38.11 79.77 -42.11
CA TRP A 58 39.30 80.08 -42.90
C TRP A 58 38.93 80.75 -44.22
N VAL A 59 37.98 80.19 -44.99
CA VAL A 59 37.50 80.77 -46.26
C VAL A 59 36.94 82.18 -46.05
N ASN A 60 36.06 82.36 -45.06
CA ASN A 60 35.42 83.65 -44.76
C ASN A 60 36.45 84.69 -44.33
N SER A 61 37.40 84.33 -43.46
CA SER A 61 38.47 85.22 -43.00
C SER A 61 39.32 85.72 -44.17
N LYS A 62 39.74 84.83 -45.07
CA LYS A 62 40.54 85.19 -46.24
C LYS A 62 39.75 86.01 -47.25
N THR A 63 38.48 85.65 -47.48
CA THR A 63 37.58 86.42 -48.34
C THR A 63 37.37 87.84 -47.82
N ALA A 64 37.15 88.00 -46.51
CA ALA A 64 36.99 89.31 -45.87
C ALA A 64 38.25 90.19 -45.98
N MET A 65 39.44 89.59 -45.84
CA MET A 65 40.71 90.30 -46.05
C MET A 65 40.82 90.84 -47.48
N ILE A 66 40.51 90.04 -48.50
CA ILE A 66 40.54 90.50 -49.90
C ILE A 66 39.42 91.52 -50.17
N SER A 67 38.24 91.32 -49.58
CA SER A 67 37.10 92.24 -49.74
C SER A 67 37.39 93.62 -49.13
N SER A 68 38.19 93.70 -48.07
CA SER A 68 38.59 94.96 -47.46
C SER A 68 39.40 95.88 -48.40
N LEU A 69 39.94 95.33 -49.48
CA LEU A 69 40.74 96.04 -50.48
C LEU A 69 39.89 96.72 -51.57
N ASP A 70 38.57 96.64 -51.51
CA ASP A 70 37.64 97.18 -52.52
C ASP A 70 37.92 98.64 -52.88
N THR A 71 38.02 99.52 -51.87
CA THR A 71 38.32 100.95 -52.08
C THR A 71 39.78 101.19 -52.47
N VAL A 72 40.70 100.40 -51.92
CA VAL A 72 42.15 100.51 -52.14
C VAL A 72 42.48 100.19 -53.60
N ALA A 73 41.81 99.19 -54.17
CA ALA A 73 42.03 98.74 -55.54
C ALA A 73 41.72 99.83 -56.58
N LEU A 74 40.91 100.84 -56.25
CA LEU A 74 40.62 101.97 -57.15
C LEU A 74 41.53 103.18 -56.93
N SER A 75 42.49 103.09 -56.00
CA SER A 75 43.45 104.16 -55.73
C SER A 75 44.56 104.22 -56.80
N ALA A 76 45.29 105.34 -56.85
CA ALA A 76 46.37 105.54 -57.83
C ALA A 76 47.54 104.56 -57.65
N ASP A 77 47.82 104.12 -56.41
CA ASP A 77 48.85 103.14 -56.10
C ASP A 77 48.41 102.16 -54.98
N PRO A 78 47.78 101.03 -55.35
CA PRO A 78 47.27 100.06 -54.38
C PRO A 78 48.33 99.11 -53.82
N VAL A 79 49.54 99.08 -54.40
CA VAL A 79 50.53 98.03 -54.17
C VAL A 79 51.02 97.94 -52.71
N PRO A 80 51.33 99.04 -52.00
CA PRO A 80 51.82 98.96 -50.62
C PRO A 80 50.84 98.27 -49.66
N VAL A 81 49.54 98.54 -49.83
CA VAL A 81 48.48 97.92 -49.02
C VAL A 81 48.29 96.45 -49.41
N PHE A 82 48.42 96.12 -50.71
CA PHE A 82 48.41 94.72 -51.14
C PHE A 82 49.55 93.91 -50.51
N THR A 83 50.78 94.46 -50.47
CA THR A 83 51.91 93.80 -49.79
C THR A 83 51.67 93.60 -48.30
N GLN A 84 51.04 94.56 -47.63
CA GLN A 84 50.69 94.44 -46.21
C GLN A 84 49.63 93.35 -45.96
N ILE A 85 48.55 93.32 -46.74
CA ILE A 85 47.51 92.28 -46.63
C ILE A 85 48.07 90.92 -47.01
N ALA A 86 48.95 90.84 -48.02
CA ALA A 86 49.60 89.59 -48.39
C ALA A 86 50.36 88.99 -47.20
N LYS A 87 51.18 89.81 -46.53
CA LYS A 87 51.95 89.36 -45.35
C LYS A 87 51.07 89.02 -44.15
N ALA A 88 50.07 89.85 -43.83
CA ALA A 88 49.19 89.65 -42.66
C ALA A 88 48.22 88.47 -42.85
N GLY A 89 47.70 88.30 -44.06
CA GLY A 89 46.81 87.20 -44.43
C GLY A 89 47.53 85.92 -44.83
N GLY A 90 48.86 85.95 -44.97
CA GLY A 90 49.67 84.82 -45.42
C GLY A 90 49.45 84.47 -46.90
N PHE A 91 48.90 85.40 -47.70
CA PHE A 91 48.75 85.20 -49.14
C PHE A 91 50.13 85.21 -49.81
N MET A 92 50.30 84.35 -50.81
CA MET A 92 51.51 84.33 -51.64
C MET A 92 51.59 85.57 -52.54
N ASN A 93 50.44 86.03 -53.02
CA ASN A 93 50.31 87.26 -53.79
C ASN A 93 48.91 87.85 -53.60
N VAL A 94 48.81 89.17 -53.48
CA VAL A 94 47.56 89.93 -53.54
C VAL A 94 47.65 90.91 -54.70
N TYR A 95 46.64 90.93 -55.55
CA TYR A 95 46.67 91.67 -56.80
C TYR A 95 45.29 92.14 -57.24
N ALA A 96 45.25 93.14 -58.12
CA ALA A 96 44.01 93.60 -58.74
C ALA A 96 44.15 93.59 -60.26
N GLY A 97 43.19 92.97 -60.93
CA GLY A 97 42.99 93.08 -62.38
C GLY A 97 41.95 94.15 -62.68
N TYR A 98 42.12 94.89 -63.76
CA TYR A 98 41.21 95.96 -64.18
C TYR A 98 40.57 95.64 -65.52
N ALA A 99 39.38 96.19 -65.77
CA ALA A 99 38.68 96.05 -67.05
C ALA A 99 39.51 96.58 -68.25
N THR A 100 40.47 97.47 -67.99
CA THR A 100 41.46 97.99 -68.94
C THR A 100 42.55 96.98 -69.33
N LYS A 101 42.45 95.73 -68.88
CA LYS A 101 43.44 94.64 -69.10
C LYS A 101 44.79 94.88 -68.45
N THR A 102 44.89 95.84 -67.54
CA THR A 102 46.07 96.07 -66.69
C THR A 102 45.90 95.34 -65.37
N ALA A 103 47.00 95.04 -64.68
CA ALA A 103 46.98 94.47 -63.34
C ALA A 103 48.06 95.09 -62.43
N LYS A 104 47.83 95.04 -61.12
CA LYS A 104 48.79 95.47 -60.08
C LYS A 104 48.96 94.34 -59.08
N PHE A 105 50.20 93.98 -58.76
CA PHE A 105 50.53 92.86 -57.87
C PHE A 105 51.35 93.33 -56.68
N SER A 106 51.10 92.74 -55.52
CA SER A 106 51.94 92.89 -54.32
C SER A 106 53.35 92.32 -54.53
N ASN A 107 53.44 91.27 -55.36
CA ASN A 107 54.68 90.68 -55.84
C ASN A 107 54.55 90.39 -57.36
N PRO A 108 55.24 91.13 -58.24
CA PRO A 108 55.17 90.91 -59.69
C PRO A 108 56.07 89.76 -60.18
N GLU A 109 56.84 89.12 -59.31
CA GLU A 109 57.74 88.02 -59.67
C GLU A 109 56.97 86.87 -60.33
N GLY A 110 57.45 86.41 -61.49
CA GLY A 110 56.82 85.31 -62.25
C GLY A 110 55.60 85.71 -63.09
N VAL A 111 55.15 86.98 -63.08
CA VAL A 111 54.02 87.45 -63.90
C VAL A 111 54.51 87.79 -65.32
N PRO A 112 53.93 87.22 -66.40
CA PRO A 112 54.26 87.56 -67.78
C PRO A 112 54.01 89.03 -68.12
N SER A 113 54.84 89.63 -68.99
CA SER A 113 54.68 91.03 -69.40
C SER A 113 53.39 91.31 -70.19
N ASP A 114 52.81 90.29 -70.81
CA ASP A 114 51.55 90.31 -71.57
C ASP A 114 50.35 89.84 -70.73
N TYR A 115 50.46 89.88 -69.40
CA TYR A 115 49.42 89.42 -68.50
C TYR A 115 48.11 90.20 -68.67
N ASP A 116 47.10 89.54 -69.25
CA ASP A 116 45.72 90.02 -69.27
C ASP A 116 44.95 89.37 -68.10
N PRO A 117 44.52 90.13 -67.08
CA PRO A 117 43.71 89.59 -65.99
C PRO A 117 42.31 89.16 -66.46
N THR A 118 41.76 89.78 -67.50
CA THR A 118 40.34 89.63 -67.89
C THR A 118 40.02 88.26 -68.48
N ILE A 119 41.04 87.55 -68.98
CA ILE A 119 40.93 86.17 -69.49
C ILE A 119 41.24 85.11 -68.43
N ARG A 120 41.63 85.50 -67.21
CA ARG A 120 42.02 84.55 -66.17
C ARG A 120 40.79 83.96 -65.49
N PRO A 121 40.82 82.67 -65.13
CA PRO A 121 39.68 82.00 -64.50
C PRO A 121 39.16 82.70 -63.25
N TRP A 122 40.06 83.15 -62.35
CA TRP A 122 39.67 83.86 -61.12
C TRP A 122 38.91 85.16 -61.40
N TYR A 123 39.33 85.91 -62.43
CA TYR A 123 38.70 87.17 -62.82
C TYR A 123 37.33 86.92 -63.47
N GLN A 124 37.26 85.98 -64.42
CA GLN A 124 36.02 85.62 -65.09
C GLN A 124 34.99 85.05 -64.12
N GLN A 125 35.42 84.22 -63.15
CA GLN A 125 34.54 83.66 -62.13
C GLN A 125 33.98 84.76 -61.22
N ALA A 126 34.82 85.68 -60.73
CA ALA A 126 34.38 86.79 -59.89
C ALA A 126 33.42 87.74 -60.61
N VAL A 127 33.70 88.06 -61.88
CA VAL A 127 32.83 88.90 -62.72
C VAL A 127 31.50 88.20 -63.01
N LYS A 128 31.53 86.92 -63.40
CA LYS A 128 30.33 86.13 -63.73
C LYS A 128 29.43 85.96 -62.51
N ALA A 129 30.02 85.71 -61.33
CA ALA A 129 29.27 85.58 -60.09
C ALA A 129 28.79 86.92 -59.55
N ALA A 130 29.44 88.03 -59.92
CA ALA A 130 29.24 89.37 -59.36
C ALA A 130 29.31 89.42 -57.81
N ALA A 131 30.03 88.47 -57.22
CA ALA A 131 30.22 88.23 -55.80
C ALA A 131 31.63 87.65 -55.55
N PRO A 132 32.13 87.64 -54.29
CA PRO A 132 33.36 86.93 -53.94
C PRO A 132 33.31 85.45 -54.35
N VAL A 133 34.40 84.95 -54.92
CA VAL A 133 34.56 83.55 -55.31
C VAL A 133 35.89 83.00 -54.82
N VAL A 134 35.92 81.71 -54.52
CA VAL A 134 37.15 80.94 -54.32
C VAL A 134 37.30 80.00 -55.50
N THR A 135 38.43 80.05 -56.19
CA THR A 135 38.65 79.16 -57.34
C THR A 135 38.76 77.70 -56.91
N ALA A 136 38.52 76.78 -57.85
CA ALA A 136 38.99 75.42 -57.70
C ALA A 136 40.51 75.41 -57.44
N PRO A 137 41.03 74.51 -56.58
CA PRO A 137 42.46 74.42 -56.33
C PRO A 137 43.23 74.08 -57.61
N TYR A 138 44.32 74.81 -57.86
CA TYR A 138 45.19 74.58 -59.00
C TYR A 138 46.65 74.61 -58.56
N VAL A 139 47.53 74.00 -59.34
CA VAL A 139 48.96 74.04 -59.08
C VAL A 139 49.48 75.38 -59.58
N ASP A 140 50.00 76.19 -58.67
CA ASP A 140 50.62 77.45 -59.02
C ASP A 140 51.87 77.21 -59.88
N ALA A 141 51.97 77.93 -61.00
CA ALA A 141 53.04 77.71 -61.98
C ALA A 141 54.42 78.15 -61.47
N GLY A 142 54.49 79.04 -60.47
CA GLY A 142 55.74 79.52 -59.89
C GLY A 142 56.24 78.66 -58.73
N THR A 143 55.35 78.22 -57.85
CA THR A 143 55.69 77.53 -56.61
C THR A 143 55.49 76.01 -56.67
N GLY A 144 54.73 75.50 -57.65
CA GLY A 144 54.38 74.08 -57.74
C GLY A 144 53.47 73.60 -56.60
N LYS A 145 53.00 74.50 -55.73
CA LYS A 145 52.09 74.19 -54.63
C LYS A 145 50.65 74.20 -55.11
N LEU A 146 49.80 73.45 -54.41
CA LEU A 146 48.35 73.55 -54.61
C LEU A 146 47.84 74.82 -53.93
N VAL A 147 47.28 75.72 -54.73
CA VAL A 147 46.84 77.04 -54.29
C VAL A 147 45.39 77.27 -54.65
N VAL A 148 44.77 78.23 -53.97
CA VAL A 148 43.44 78.75 -54.30
C VAL A 148 43.51 80.26 -54.39
N THR A 149 42.73 80.83 -55.31
CA THR A 149 42.58 82.28 -55.43
C THR A 149 41.26 82.71 -54.83
N PHE A 150 41.31 83.62 -53.87
CA PHE A 150 40.16 84.36 -53.37
C PHE A 150 39.99 85.60 -54.24
N ALA A 151 38.92 85.71 -55.02
CA ALA A 151 38.70 86.82 -55.94
C ALA A 151 37.40 87.55 -55.61
N VAL A 152 37.48 88.88 -55.47
CA VAL A 152 36.38 89.77 -55.07
C VAL A 152 36.19 90.85 -56.14
N PRO A 153 35.00 90.96 -56.75
CA PRO A 153 34.72 92.00 -57.72
C PRO A 153 34.53 93.36 -57.02
N VAL A 154 35.21 94.38 -57.53
CA VAL A 154 35.19 95.75 -57.05
C VAL A 154 34.28 96.59 -57.93
N LYS A 155 33.28 97.24 -57.32
CA LYS A 155 32.25 97.99 -58.05
C LYS A 155 32.51 99.50 -57.97
N GLN A 156 32.42 100.16 -59.12
CA GLN A 156 32.42 101.63 -59.22
C GLN A 156 31.17 102.05 -60.01
N ASN A 157 30.33 102.90 -59.42
CA ASN A 157 29.06 103.36 -60.02
C ASN A 157 28.13 102.22 -60.51
N GLY A 158 28.13 101.09 -59.80
CA GLY A 158 27.29 99.92 -60.11
C GLY A 158 27.87 98.93 -61.15
N ALA A 159 28.98 99.26 -61.81
CA ALA A 159 29.70 98.37 -62.73
C ALA A 159 30.99 97.81 -62.08
N ILE A 160 31.39 96.60 -62.45
CA ILE A 160 32.65 96.00 -61.95
C ILE A 160 33.83 96.68 -62.64
N ALA A 161 34.61 97.45 -61.88
CA ALA A 161 35.75 98.20 -62.38
C ALA A 161 37.07 97.41 -62.29
N ALA A 162 37.18 96.57 -61.26
CA ALA A 162 38.33 95.72 -61.01
C ALA A 162 37.89 94.41 -60.32
N VAL A 163 38.80 93.44 -60.23
CA VAL A 163 38.68 92.29 -59.35
C VAL A 163 39.97 92.22 -58.55
N VAL A 164 39.85 92.24 -57.22
CA VAL A 164 40.98 92.01 -56.32
C VAL A 164 41.04 90.54 -55.99
N ALA A 165 42.23 89.97 -56.05
CA ALA A 165 42.46 88.57 -55.83
C ALA A 165 43.66 88.33 -54.90
N GLY A 166 43.62 87.21 -54.19
CA GLY A 166 44.72 86.75 -53.33
C GLY A 166 44.93 85.25 -53.46
N ASP A 167 46.16 84.85 -53.78
CA ASP A 167 46.54 83.44 -53.91
C ASP A 167 47.04 82.91 -52.56
N LEU A 168 46.54 81.75 -52.15
CA LEU A 168 46.85 81.16 -50.85
C LEU A 168 47.14 79.66 -50.97
N SER A 169 48.14 79.17 -50.22
CA SER A 169 48.48 77.75 -50.17
C SER A 169 47.38 76.95 -49.46
N MET A 170 47.09 75.75 -49.96
CA MET A 170 46.14 74.81 -49.37
C MET A 170 46.69 74.03 -48.17
N ASP A 171 47.95 74.24 -47.78
CA ASP A 171 48.64 73.47 -46.72
C ASP A 171 47.83 73.38 -45.41
N SER A 172 47.27 74.50 -44.92
CA SER A 172 46.49 74.52 -43.67
C SER A 172 45.16 73.77 -43.78
N VAL A 173 44.49 73.86 -44.93
CA VAL A 173 43.22 73.16 -45.17
C VAL A 173 43.46 71.66 -45.32
N ILE A 174 44.51 71.26 -46.04
CA ILE A 174 44.91 69.85 -46.19
C ILE A 174 45.28 69.26 -44.82
N ALA A 175 46.03 69.99 -43.99
CA ALA A 175 46.37 69.55 -42.64
C ALA A 175 45.11 69.33 -41.77
N ASN A 176 44.14 70.25 -41.83
CA ASN A 176 42.87 70.08 -41.13
C ASN A 176 42.13 68.82 -41.60
N VAL A 177 42.03 68.58 -42.91
CA VAL A 177 41.36 67.39 -43.46
C VAL A 177 42.06 66.09 -43.04
N ARG A 178 43.40 66.08 -43.02
CA ARG A 178 44.18 64.89 -42.60
C ARG A 178 44.10 64.60 -41.11
N SER A 179 43.79 65.60 -40.28
CA SER A 179 43.56 65.42 -38.84
C SER A 179 42.19 64.82 -38.51
N ILE A 180 41.35 64.58 -39.51
CA ILE A 180 40.05 63.93 -39.32
C ILE A 180 40.27 62.44 -39.12
N HIS A 181 40.19 61.99 -37.87
CA HIS A 181 40.29 60.60 -37.47
C HIS A 181 39.36 60.30 -36.27
N PRO A 182 38.02 60.25 -36.47
CA PRO A 182 37.08 59.97 -35.38
C PRO A 182 37.31 58.60 -34.69
N THR A 183 37.85 57.63 -35.42
CA THR A 183 38.48 56.42 -34.86
C THR A 183 39.88 56.23 -35.48
N ALA A 184 40.64 55.25 -34.99
CA ALA A 184 42.00 54.98 -35.45
C ALA A 184 42.11 54.77 -36.97
N ASN A 185 41.14 54.05 -37.56
CA ASN A 185 41.13 53.73 -38.98
C ASN A 185 40.22 54.64 -39.83
N SER A 186 39.66 55.70 -39.22
CA SER A 186 38.83 56.69 -39.92
C SER A 186 39.67 57.74 -40.66
N SER A 187 39.06 58.45 -41.60
CA SER A 187 39.75 59.49 -42.39
C SER A 187 38.81 60.60 -42.88
N GLY A 188 39.39 61.75 -43.20
CA GLY A 188 38.71 62.84 -43.92
C GLY A 188 39.21 62.97 -45.36
N LEU A 189 38.32 63.45 -46.24
CA LEU A 189 38.60 63.83 -47.62
C LEU A 189 37.97 65.20 -47.88
N LEU A 190 38.61 66.00 -48.72
CA LEU A 190 38.03 67.24 -49.24
C LEU A 190 37.92 67.09 -50.75
N VAL A 191 36.71 67.31 -51.27
CA VAL A 191 36.36 67.03 -52.66
C VAL A 191 35.75 68.29 -53.27
N ASN A 192 36.13 68.63 -54.49
CA ASN A 192 35.49 69.70 -55.24
C ASN A 192 34.11 69.25 -55.76
N GLU A 193 33.25 70.18 -56.15
CA GLU A 193 31.87 69.90 -56.58
C GLU A 193 31.79 68.92 -57.77
N ASP A 194 32.82 68.96 -58.63
CA ASP A 194 33.00 68.09 -59.80
C ASP A 194 33.54 66.68 -59.47
N GLY A 195 33.83 66.39 -58.21
CA GLY A 195 34.35 65.09 -57.76
C GLY A 195 35.89 65.01 -57.70
N THR A 196 36.61 66.10 -57.99
CA THR A 196 38.07 66.12 -57.87
C THR A 196 38.51 66.18 -56.42
N LEU A 197 39.40 65.27 -56.00
CA LEU A 197 39.98 65.27 -54.65
C LEU A 197 40.96 66.42 -54.47
N ILE A 198 40.69 67.24 -53.46
CA ILE A 198 41.52 68.36 -53.04
C ILE A 198 42.49 67.91 -51.94
N ALA A 199 42.00 67.12 -50.99
CA ALA A 199 42.79 66.61 -49.88
C ALA A 199 42.32 65.20 -49.50
N ALA A 200 43.26 64.33 -49.20
CA ALA A 200 43.01 63.00 -48.66
C ALA A 200 44.15 62.60 -47.70
N LYS A 201 43.93 61.52 -46.94
CA LYS A 201 44.95 60.90 -46.08
C LYS A 201 46.19 60.52 -46.90
N ASP A 202 46.01 59.91 -48.07
CA ASP A 202 47.08 59.64 -49.02
C ASP A 202 47.29 60.87 -49.94
N PRO A 203 48.48 61.53 -49.91
CA PRO A 203 48.79 62.65 -50.79
C PRO A 203 48.70 62.31 -52.28
N ALA A 204 48.92 61.06 -52.69
CA ALA A 204 48.94 60.64 -54.10
C ALA A 204 47.56 60.75 -54.79
N LEU A 205 46.49 60.87 -54.00
CA LEU A 205 45.12 61.02 -54.48
C LEU A 205 44.73 62.48 -54.78
N THR A 206 45.60 63.44 -54.48
CA THR A 206 45.35 64.85 -54.79
C THR A 206 45.18 65.04 -56.31
N SER A 207 44.14 65.80 -56.70
CA SER A 207 43.74 66.04 -58.09
C SER A 207 43.27 64.79 -58.86
N LYS A 208 42.97 63.68 -58.18
CA LYS A 208 42.34 62.49 -58.77
C LYS A 208 40.81 62.51 -58.54
N PRO A 209 40.03 61.76 -59.33
CA PRO A 209 38.60 61.57 -59.06
C PRO A 209 38.37 60.91 -57.68
N PHE A 210 37.26 61.26 -57.04
CA PHE A 210 36.81 60.69 -55.76
C PHE A 210 36.83 59.15 -55.75
N GLU A 211 36.45 58.54 -56.87
CA GLU A 211 36.34 57.10 -57.07
C GLU A 211 37.67 56.35 -56.96
N ASN A 212 38.81 57.05 -57.04
CA ASN A 212 40.12 56.46 -56.79
C ASN A 212 40.42 56.30 -55.28
N ALA A 213 39.74 57.08 -54.43
CA ALA A 213 39.90 57.02 -52.98
C ALA A 213 38.82 56.18 -52.32
N VAL A 214 37.59 56.23 -52.85
CA VAL A 214 36.41 55.57 -52.29
C VAL A 214 35.73 54.74 -53.36
N SER A 215 35.49 53.46 -53.07
CA SER A 215 34.72 52.57 -53.94
C SER A 215 33.39 52.17 -53.30
N GLY A 216 32.46 51.59 -54.07
CA GLY A 216 31.15 51.16 -53.56
C GLY A 216 30.10 52.27 -53.41
N VAL A 217 30.49 53.54 -53.44
CA VAL A 217 29.56 54.69 -53.43
C VAL A 217 30.02 55.79 -54.38
N ALA A 218 29.06 56.33 -55.16
CA ALA A 218 29.31 57.46 -56.03
C ALA A 218 29.29 58.79 -55.24
N PHE A 219 30.18 59.72 -55.57
CA PHE A 219 30.21 61.03 -54.89
C PHE A 219 28.90 61.80 -55.02
N SER A 220 28.21 61.68 -56.17
CA SER A 220 26.90 62.30 -56.39
C SER A 220 25.83 61.85 -55.39
N ALA A 221 25.83 60.57 -55.00
CA ALA A 221 24.90 60.02 -54.02
C ALA A 221 25.20 60.52 -52.61
N LEU A 222 26.48 60.67 -52.25
CA LEU A 222 26.89 61.22 -50.96
C LEU A 222 26.46 62.68 -50.79
N LYS A 223 26.52 63.49 -51.85
CA LYS A 223 26.12 64.90 -51.79
C LYS A 223 24.64 65.10 -51.43
N THR A 224 23.78 64.16 -51.80
CA THR A 224 22.33 64.24 -51.59
C THR A 224 21.84 63.44 -50.38
N SER A 225 22.71 62.68 -49.72
CA SER A 225 22.32 61.78 -48.63
C SER A 225 22.24 62.52 -47.29
N GLU A 226 21.12 62.36 -46.58
CA GLU A 226 20.96 62.88 -45.21
C GLU A 226 21.52 61.92 -44.14
N THR A 227 21.79 60.68 -44.54
CA THR A 227 22.37 59.60 -43.72
C THR A 227 23.78 59.25 -44.20
N SER A 228 24.54 58.52 -43.38
CA SER A 228 25.78 57.92 -43.85
C SER A 228 25.50 56.87 -44.92
N LEU A 229 26.35 56.82 -45.95
CA LEU A 229 26.36 55.73 -46.93
C LEU A 229 27.61 54.88 -46.72
N GLU A 230 27.49 53.59 -46.96
CA GLU A 230 28.63 52.68 -46.92
C GLU A 230 29.48 52.84 -48.19
N GLY A 231 30.79 52.86 -48.02
CA GLY A 231 31.77 52.84 -49.09
C GLY A 231 33.10 52.29 -48.59
N ASP A 232 33.97 51.88 -49.49
CA ASP A 232 35.22 51.23 -49.14
C ASP A 232 36.40 52.19 -49.35
N ILE A 233 37.25 52.31 -48.33
CA ILE A 233 38.53 53.02 -48.41
C ILE A 233 39.63 52.05 -47.97
N GLY A 234 40.46 51.62 -48.93
CA GLY A 234 41.62 50.76 -48.66
C GLY A 234 41.26 49.33 -48.24
N GLY A 235 40.11 48.79 -48.69
CA GLY A 235 39.63 47.44 -48.37
C GLY A 235 38.86 47.31 -47.06
N ALA A 236 38.52 48.44 -46.43
CA ALA A 236 37.71 48.50 -45.22
C ALA A 236 36.43 49.29 -45.46
N THR A 237 35.30 48.73 -45.02
CA THR A 237 33.98 49.37 -45.07
C THR A 237 33.94 50.58 -44.15
N LYS A 238 33.59 51.72 -44.72
CA LYS A 238 33.44 53.01 -44.03
C LYS A 238 32.02 53.53 -44.18
N ALA A 239 31.51 54.12 -43.11
CA ALA A 239 30.32 54.96 -43.15
C ALA A 239 30.73 56.40 -43.51
N LEU A 240 30.22 56.92 -44.61
CA LEU A 240 30.62 58.19 -45.22
C LEU A 240 29.50 59.22 -45.16
N ILE A 241 29.82 60.46 -44.80
CA ILE A 241 28.95 61.63 -45.02
C ILE A 241 29.69 62.70 -45.80
N ALA A 242 29.01 63.39 -46.69
CA ALA A 242 29.53 64.57 -47.37
C ALA A 242 28.79 65.82 -46.88
N THR A 243 29.52 66.88 -46.56
CA THR A 243 28.95 68.16 -46.10
C THR A 243 29.51 69.30 -46.93
N PRO A 244 28.68 70.17 -47.55
CA PRO A 244 29.18 71.29 -48.32
C PRO A 244 29.94 72.28 -47.40
N VAL A 245 31.03 72.84 -47.90
CA VAL A 245 31.82 73.87 -47.24
C VAL A 245 31.25 75.24 -47.63
N PRO A 246 30.64 76.01 -46.71
CA PRO A 246 30.06 77.30 -47.04
C PRO A 246 31.12 78.27 -47.59
N GLY A 247 30.77 78.98 -48.66
CA GLY A 247 31.66 79.94 -49.34
C GLY A 247 32.55 79.34 -50.43
N THR A 248 32.50 78.03 -50.66
CA THR A 248 33.25 77.35 -51.74
C THR A 248 32.37 76.35 -52.50
N GLN A 249 32.94 75.71 -53.52
CA GLN A 249 32.36 74.56 -54.20
C GLN A 249 32.84 73.23 -53.61
N TRP A 250 33.33 73.21 -52.36
CA TRP A 250 33.93 72.01 -51.79
C TRP A 250 32.95 71.25 -50.91
N TYR A 251 33.19 69.97 -50.76
CA TYR A 251 32.52 69.08 -49.83
C TYR A 251 33.57 68.42 -48.95
N LEU A 252 33.36 68.51 -47.64
CA LEU A 252 34.10 67.73 -46.67
C LEU A 252 33.43 66.36 -46.54
N VAL A 253 34.18 65.30 -46.82
CA VAL A 253 33.73 63.93 -46.61
C VAL A 253 34.43 63.36 -45.39
N VAL A 254 33.67 62.84 -44.44
CA VAL A 254 34.20 62.12 -43.27
C VAL A 254 33.85 60.66 -43.40
N ALA A 255 34.84 59.79 -43.29
CA ALA A 255 34.74 58.35 -43.38
C ALA A 255 35.03 57.71 -42.02
N LEU A 256 34.02 57.07 -41.41
CA LEU A 256 34.13 56.35 -40.14
C LEU A 256 34.31 54.85 -40.39
N ASP A 257 35.29 54.23 -39.75
CA ASP A 257 35.50 52.77 -39.83
C ASP A 257 34.44 51.99 -39.03
N GLU A 258 33.72 51.08 -39.69
CA GLU A 258 32.64 50.32 -39.05
C GLU A 258 33.12 49.23 -38.09
N ASP A 259 34.30 48.66 -38.34
CA ASP A 259 34.88 47.63 -37.47
C ASP A 259 35.35 48.24 -36.14
N ASP A 260 36.01 49.40 -36.20
CA ASP A 260 36.37 50.19 -35.00
C ASP A 260 35.11 50.55 -34.21
N ALA A 261 34.08 51.06 -34.90
CA ALA A 261 32.83 51.50 -34.30
C ALA A 261 32.03 50.36 -33.65
N THR A 262 32.14 49.13 -34.14
CA THR A 262 31.40 47.95 -33.61
C THR A 262 32.23 47.02 -32.72
N SER A 263 33.51 47.31 -32.53
CA SER A 263 34.44 46.51 -31.73
C SER A 263 33.93 46.22 -30.31
N GLY A 264 33.34 47.22 -29.63
CA GLY A 264 32.74 47.07 -28.30
C GLY A 264 31.53 46.11 -28.27
N MET A 265 30.73 46.07 -29.34
CA MET A 265 29.57 45.17 -29.44
C MET A 265 29.99 43.70 -29.58
N ARG A 266 31.07 43.43 -30.33
CA ARG A 266 31.60 42.06 -30.49
C ARG A 266 32.12 41.51 -29.16
N ALA A 267 32.79 42.34 -28.36
CA ALA A 267 33.22 41.97 -27.01
C ALA A 267 32.03 41.66 -26.07
N LEU A 268 30.95 42.43 -26.18
CA LEU A 268 29.72 42.21 -25.40
C LEU A 268 29.04 40.88 -25.74
N LEU A 269 29.00 40.49 -27.02
CA LEU A 269 28.48 39.20 -27.45
C LEU A 269 29.31 38.01 -26.91
N ASN A 270 30.64 38.08 -27.01
CA ASN A 270 31.52 37.01 -26.53
C ASN A 270 31.43 36.83 -25.01
N THR A 271 31.41 37.92 -24.24
CA THR A 271 31.28 37.89 -22.78
C THR A 271 29.90 37.39 -22.34
N SER A 272 28.83 37.74 -23.07
CA SER A 272 27.49 37.23 -22.81
C SER A 272 27.41 35.71 -23.05
N ALA A 273 28.00 35.20 -24.13
CA ALA A 273 28.01 33.77 -24.44
C ALA A 273 28.70 32.93 -23.34
N ILE A 274 29.84 33.39 -22.84
CA ILE A 274 30.55 32.74 -21.72
C ILE A 274 29.71 32.75 -20.45
N SER A 275 29.08 33.89 -20.13
CA SER A 275 28.23 34.04 -18.94
C SER A 275 27.05 33.07 -18.96
N VAL A 276 26.41 32.87 -20.11
CA VAL A 276 25.32 31.90 -20.30
C VAL A 276 25.80 30.46 -20.05
N LEU A 277 26.95 30.09 -20.61
CA LEU A 277 27.53 28.75 -20.43
C LEU A 277 27.82 28.46 -18.95
N VAL A 278 28.43 29.40 -18.24
CA VAL A 278 28.75 29.27 -16.81
C VAL A 278 27.46 29.11 -15.99
N LEU A 279 26.44 29.93 -16.25
CA LEU A 279 25.18 29.87 -15.50
C LEU A 279 24.46 28.53 -15.72
N LEU A 280 24.51 27.97 -16.93
CA LEU A 280 23.94 26.67 -17.23
C LEU A 280 24.62 25.55 -16.45
N LEU A 281 25.95 25.55 -16.38
CA LEU A 281 26.71 24.55 -15.63
C LEU A 281 26.41 24.63 -14.12
N ILE A 282 26.40 25.84 -13.56
CA ILE A 282 26.09 26.05 -12.13
C ILE A 282 24.67 25.58 -11.80
N THR A 283 23.68 26.00 -12.59
CA THR A 283 22.27 25.65 -12.35
C THR A 283 22.04 24.15 -12.53
N GLY A 284 22.69 23.53 -13.52
CA GLY A 284 22.66 22.09 -13.74
C GLY A 284 23.25 21.30 -12.56
N ALA A 285 24.42 21.71 -12.06
CA ALA A 285 25.06 21.08 -10.91
C ALA A 285 24.24 21.23 -9.62
N LEU A 286 23.69 22.43 -9.37
CA LEU A 286 22.85 22.70 -8.20
C LEU A 286 21.57 21.86 -8.24
N MET A 287 20.86 21.83 -9.38
CA MET A 287 19.67 20.99 -9.54
C MET A 287 19.98 19.51 -9.43
N HIS A 288 21.10 19.05 -9.98
CA HIS A 288 21.54 17.66 -9.81
C HIS A 288 21.71 17.32 -8.34
N PHE A 289 22.39 18.17 -7.56
CA PHE A 289 22.59 17.95 -6.13
C PHE A 289 21.27 17.98 -5.35
N LEU A 290 20.41 18.99 -5.58
CA LEU A 290 19.14 19.16 -4.88
C LEU A 290 18.20 17.97 -5.11
N VAL A 291 18.01 17.58 -6.38
CA VAL A 291 17.13 16.46 -6.75
C VAL A 291 17.68 15.13 -6.25
N THR A 292 19.00 14.93 -6.23
CA THR A 292 19.60 13.71 -5.65
C THR A 292 19.33 13.62 -4.16
N LYS A 293 19.52 14.73 -3.42
CA LYS A 293 19.30 14.77 -1.97
C LYS A 293 17.84 14.50 -1.62
N LEU A 294 16.90 15.07 -2.36
CA LEU A 294 15.45 14.91 -2.17
C LEU A 294 14.99 13.49 -2.53
N LEU A 295 15.38 12.98 -3.71
CA LEU A 295 14.93 11.65 -4.16
C LEU A 295 15.59 10.48 -3.40
N ARG A 296 16.73 10.69 -2.74
CA ARG A 296 17.39 9.62 -1.95
C ARG A 296 16.48 9.06 -0.85
N ARG A 297 15.67 9.90 -0.21
CA ARG A 297 14.69 9.47 0.80
C ARG A 297 13.54 8.65 0.19
N LEU A 298 13.08 9.02 -1.01
CA LEU A 298 12.10 8.24 -1.77
C LEU A 298 12.63 6.86 -2.19
N LEU A 299 13.92 6.78 -2.53
CA LEU A 299 14.56 5.49 -2.82
C LEU A 299 14.61 4.57 -1.59
N MET A 300 14.89 5.13 -0.40
CA MET A 300 14.83 4.35 0.85
C MET A 300 13.43 3.80 1.14
N ILE A 301 12.38 4.60 0.94
CA ILE A 301 10.98 4.13 1.07
C ILE A 301 10.72 2.96 0.12
N ARG A 302 11.14 3.09 -1.15
CA ARG A 302 10.98 2.03 -2.16
C ARG A 302 11.76 0.78 -1.79
N ASP A 303 13.00 0.91 -1.34
CA ASP A 303 13.85 -0.22 -0.96
C ASP A 303 13.28 -0.94 0.28
N ALA A 304 12.74 -0.21 1.26
CA ALA A 304 12.05 -0.79 2.41
C ALA A 304 10.76 -1.54 2.02
N LEU A 305 9.95 -0.98 1.11
CA LEU A 305 8.77 -1.66 0.56
C LEU A 305 9.15 -2.94 -0.19
N VAL A 306 10.21 -2.89 -1.01
CA VAL A 306 10.71 -4.07 -1.72
C VAL A 306 11.20 -5.11 -0.72
N ALA A 307 11.99 -4.72 0.29
CA ALA A 307 12.49 -5.62 1.33
C ALA A 307 11.35 -6.36 2.05
N ILE A 308 10.24 -5.68 2.34
CA ILE A 308 9.03 -6.30 2.92
C ILE A 308 8.35 -7.23 1.91
N SER A 309 8.15 -6.79 0.67
CA SER A 309 7.38 -7.56 -0.34
C SER A 309 8.10 -8.78 -0.91
N SER A 310 9.44 -8.75 -0.99
CA SER A 310 10.19 -9.69 -1.82
C SER A 310 11.27 -10.48 -1.09
N GLY A 311 11.43 -10.38 0.23
CA GLY A 311 12.39 -11.29 0.87
C GLY A 311 12.67 -11.25 2.36
N THR A 312 12.32 -10.19 3.10
CA THR A 312 12.68 -10.14 4.54
C THR A 312 11.52 -10.36 5.50
N ASN A 313 10.28 -10.06 5.07
CA ASN A 313 9.09 -10.00 5.93
C ASN A 313 9.35 -9.24 7.24
N ASP A 314 10.31 -8.29 7.22
CA ASP A 314 10.80 -7.60 8.39
C ASP A 314 9.98 -6.34 8.62
N LEU A 315 8.92 -6.51 9.40
CA LEU A 315 8.06 -5.43 9.88
C LEU A 315 8.72 -4.62 11.00
N SER A 316 9.92 -4.97 11.47
CA SER A 316 10.69 -4.19 12.46
C SER A 316 11.45 -3.02 11.83
N GLN A 317 11.58 -2.98 10.50
CA GLN A 317 12.21 -1.86 9.81
C GLN A 317 11.40 -0.57 9.97
N ARG A 318 12.11 0.54 10.24
CA ARG A 318 11.51 1.87 10.36
C ARG A 318 12.20 2.84 9.44
N LEU A 319 11.40 3.71 8.82
CA LEU A 319 11.90 4.79 7.99
C LEU A 319 12.07 6.05 8.84
N PRO A 320 13.11 6.87 8.58
CA PRO A 320 13.33 8.11 9.30
C PRO A 320 12.22 9.12 8.96
N GLU A 321 11.39 9.44 9.94
CA GLU A 321 10.24 10.35 9.83
C GLU A 321 10.59 11.82 10.16
N ASN A 322 11.88 12.14 10.23
CA ASN A 322 12.35 13.50 10.52
C ASN A 322 12.10 14.44 9.33
N GLY A 323 11.01 15.20 9.38
CA GLY A 323 10.69 16.24 8.39
C GLY A 323 9.25 16.74 8.47
N ARG A 324 8.94 17.73 7.63
CA ARG A 324 7.58 18.26 7.42
C ARG A 324 7.13 18.19 5.95
N ASP A 325 7.95 17.57 5.12
CA ASP A 325 7.67 17.39 3.69
C ASP A 325 6.82 16.13 3.45
N GLU A 326 6.33 15.98 2.22
CA GLU A 326 5.49 14.86 1.79
C GLU A 326 6.22 13.51 1.93
N VAL A 327 7.55 13.52 1.82
CA VAL A 327 8.37 12.30 1.96
C VAL A 327 8.38 11.83 3.42
N ALA A 328 8.46 12.75 4.38
CA ALA A 328 8.34 12.43 5.80
C ALA A 328 6.93 11.93 6.16
N GLN A 329 5.87 12.51 5.57
CA GLN A 329 4.50 12.02 5.75
C GLN A 329 4.32 10.58 5.24
N ILE A 330 4.91 10.24 4.09
CA ILE A 330 4.91 8.86 3.57
C ILE A 330 5.69 7.92 4.49
N ALA A 331 6.85 8.35 5.00
CA ALA A 331 7.63 7.55 5.96
C ALA A 331 6.83 7.27 7.25
N HIS A 332 6.11 8.27 7.77
CA HIS A 332 5.25 8.11 8.94
C HIS A 332 4.09 7.13 8.68
N ALA A 333 3.40 7.28 7.54
CA ALA A 333 2.33 6.36 7.15
C ALA A 333 2.85 4.92 6.96
N PHE A 334 4.05 4.75 6.41
CA PHE A 334 4.70 3.44 6.27
C PHE A 334 5.03 2.82 7.64
N ASN A 335 5.56 3.60 8.59
CA ASN A 335 5.84 3.11 9.95
C ASN A 335 4.54 2.66 10.65
N ALA A 336 3.49 3.47 10.59
CA ALA A 336 2.18 3.12 11.15
C ALA A 336 1.56 1.87 10.51
N PHE A 337 1.73 1.69 9.19
CA PHE A 337 1.33 0.48 8.48
C PHE A 337 2.10 -0.76 8.99
N CYS A 338 3.41 -0.64 9.16
CA CYS A 338 4.24 -1.72 9.72
C CYS A 338 3.83 -2.07 11.15
N ASP A 339 3.57 -1.07 12.01
CA ASP A 339 3.09 -1.28 13.38
C ASP A 339 1.75 -2.01 13.41
N LYS A 340 0.81 -1.63 12.53
CA LYS A 340 -0.50 -2.27 12.46
C LYS A 340 -0.41 -3.72 11.99
N LEU A 341 0.39 -4.00 10.96
CA LEU A 341 0.64 -5.36 10.49
C LEU A 341 1.35 -6.20 11.56
N ALA A 342 2.36 -5.64 12.24
CA ALA A 342 3.06 -6.33 13.31
C ALA A 342 2.11 -6.72 14.44
N GLY A 343 1.20 -5.81 14.83
CA GLY A 343 0.14 -6.10 15.80
C GLY A 343 -0.81 -7.21 15.35
N VAL A 344 -1.24 -7.21 14.08
CA VAL A 344 -2.09 -8.28 13.52
C VAL A 344 -1.36 -9.62 13.50
N MET A 345 -0.09 -9.66 13.09
CA MET A 345 0.72 -10.90 13.09
C MET A 345 0.96 -11.41 14.51
N GLY A 346 1.19 -10.52 15.48
CA GLY A 346 1.26 -10.87 16.90
C GLY A 346 -0.03 -11.50 17.41
N GLN A 347 -1.18 -10.88 17.14
CA GLN A 347 -2.50 -11.42 17.51
C GLN A 347 -2.77 -12.77 16.84
N LEU A 348 -2.37 -12.95 15.57
CA LEU A 348 -2.55 -14.20 14.85
C LEU A 348 -1.66 -15.32 15.42
N ARG A 349 -0.44 -15.00 15.83
CA ARG A 349 0.45 -15.94 16.54
C ARG A 349 -0.15 -16.35 17.88
N ASP A 350 -0.63 -15.40 18.67
CA ASP A 350 -1.19 -15.65 20.01
C ASP A 350 -2.51 -16.43 19.93
N ALA A 351 -3.37 -16.11 18.96
CA ALA A 351 -4.59 -16.86 18.67
C ALA A 351 -4.25 -18.30 18.23
N SER A 352 -3.25 -18.47 17.36
CA SER A 352 -2.80 -19.79 16.91
C SER A 352 -2.23 -20.62 18.06
N ALA A 353 -1.46 -20.00 18.96
CA ALA A 353 -0.98 -20.67 20.18
C ALA A 353 -2.16 -21.11 21.07
N SER A 354 -3.18 -20.26 21.21
CA SER A 354 -4.39 -20.57 21.99
C SER A 354 -5.18 -21.74 21.36
N VAL A 355 -5.37 -21.75 20.04
CA VAL A 355 -6.02 -22.86 19.33
C VAL A 355 -5.23 -24.16 19.50
N LYS A 356 -3.90 -24.11 19.43
CA LYS A 356 -3.04 -25.27 19.65
C LYS A 356 -3.19 -25.83 21.07
N VAL A 357 -3.25 -24.97 22.09
CA VAL A 357 -3.50 -25.39 23.48
C VAL A 357 -4.88 -26.03 23.60
N ALA A 358 -5.93 -25.40 23.09
CA ALA A 358 -7.29 -25.93 23.12
C ALA A 358 -7.40 -27.28 22.38
N ALA A 359 -6.75 -27.42 21.22
CA ALA A 359 -6.71 -28.68 20.48
C ALA A 359 -6.02 -29.80 21.26
N ASN A 360 -4.93 -29.49 21.98
CA ASN A 360 -4.27 -30.45 22.87
C ASN A 360 -5.16 -30.85 24.06
N GLU A 361 -5.90 -29.92 24.65
CA GLU A 361 -6.85 -30.20 25.71
C GLU A 361 -8.00 -31.09 25.21
N ILE A 362 -8.52 -30.82 24.01
CA ILE A 362 -9.52 -31.69 23.36
C ILE A 362 -8.94 -33.08 23.14
N ALA A 363 -7.72 -33.19 22.60
CA ALA A 363 -7.08 -34.49 22.37
C ALA A 363 -6.89 -35.28 23.67
N ALA A 364 -6.46 -34.62 24.75
CA ALA A 364 -6.32 -35.24 26.07
C ALA A 364 -7.69 -35.68 26.64
N GLY A 365 -8.72 -34.82 26.53
CA GLY A 365 -10.09 -35.15 26.94
C GLY A 365 -10.67 -36.32 26.15
N ASN A 366 -10.35 -36.41 24.85
CA ASN A 366 -10.76 -37.51 24.00
C ASN A 366 -10.06 -38.83 24.38
N GLN A 367 -8.79 -38.77 24.76
CA GLN A 367 -8.06 -39.94 25.25
C GLN A 367 -8.71 -40.48 26.53
N ASP A 368 -9.08 -39.60 27.47
CA ASP A 368 -9.81 -39.97 28.68
C ASP A 368 -11.19 -40.56 28.35
N LEU A 369 -11.95 -39.91 27.45
CA LEU A 369 -13.24 -40.41 27.00
C LEU A 369 -13.13 -41.79 26.33
N SER A 370 -12.08 -42.03 25.54
CA SER A 370 -11.77 -43.33 24.95
C SER A 370 -11.60 -44.39 26.04
N GLY A 371 -10.75 -44.11 27.04
CA GLY A 371 -10.51 -45.03 28.15
C GLY A 371 -11.79 -45.34 28.95
N ARG A 372 -12.61 -44.32 29.23
CA ARG A 372 -13.91 -44.49 29.89
C ARG A 372 -14.92 -45.27 29.04
N THR A 373 -14.89 -45.09 27.71
CA THR A 373 -15.77 -45.81 26.78
C THR A 373 -15.37 -47.29 26.70
N GLU A 374 -14.07 -47.60 26.65
CA GLU A 374 -13.56 -48.98 26.72
C GLU A 374 -13.92 -49.64 28.06
N GLN A 375 -13.77 -48.92 29.17
CA GLN A 375 -14.13 -49.42 30.49
C GLN A 375 -15.65 -49.66 30.59
N ALA A 376 -16.47 -48.74 30.08
CA ALA A 376 -17.92 -48.90 30.02
C ALA A 376 -18.32 -50.12 29.17
N ALA A 377 -17.67 -50.34 28.02
CA ALA A 377 -17.88 -51.53 27.19
C ALA A 377 -17.57 -52.81 27.95
N SER A 378 -16.46 -52.84 28.71
CA SER A 378 -16.10 -53.98 29.55
C SER A 378 -17.14 -54.24 30.64
N SER A 379 -17.54 -53.20 31.38
CA SER A 379 -18.55 -53.31 32.43
C SER A 379 -19.92 -53.70 31.89
N LEU A 380 -20.29 -53.26 30.68
CA LEU A 380 -21.52 -53.69 30.02
C LEU A 380 -21.49 -55.16 29.63
N ARG A 381 -20.37 -55.69 29.13
CA ARG A 381 -20.25 -57.14 28.87
C ARG A 381 -20.41 -57.96 30.13
N GLU A 382 -19.79 -57.52 31.23
CA GLU A 382 -19.89 -58.19 32.52
C GLU A 382 -21.32 -58.15 33.07
N THR A 383 -21.99 -56.99 32.93
CA THR A 383 -23.40 -56.81 33.30
C THR A 383 -24.32 -57.67 32.45
N ALA A 384 -24.10 -57.74 31.13
CA ALA A 384 -24.88 -58.56 30.22
C ALA A 384 -24.76 -60.05 30.58
N SER A 385 -23.54 -60.52 30.86
CA SER A 385 -23.30 -61.89 31.32
C SER A 385 -23.99 -62.18 32.66
N ALA A 386 -23.95 -61.25 33.61
CA ALA A 386 -24.64 -61.40 34.89
C ALA A 386 -26.17 -61.43 34.72
N VAL A 387 -26.71 -60.63 33.81
CA VAL A 387 -28.15 -60.64 33.49
C VAL A 387 -28.56 -61.97 32.84
N GLU A 388 -27.74 -62.53 31.94
CA GLU A 388 -27.99 -63.86 31.37
C GLU A 388 -28.02 -64.96 32.45
N GLU A 389 -27.05 -64.94 33.37
CA GLU A 389 -26.98 -65.89 34.49
C GLU A 389 -28.19 -65.75 35.44
N ILE A 390 -28.56 -64.51 35.79
CA ILE A 390 -29.75 -64.22 36.61
C ILE A 390 -31.02 -64.69 35.88
N THR A 391 -31.13 -64.45 34.58
CA THR A 391 -32.27 -64.90 33.77
C THR A 391 -32.43 -66.41 33.84
N ALA A 392 -31.33 -67.15 33.68
CA ALA A 392 -31.32 -68.61 33.80
C ALA A 392 -31.71 -69.08 35.21
N SER A 393 -31.22 -68.41 36.25
CA SER A 393 -31.51 -68.75 37.65
C SER A 393 -32.99 -68.51 38.02
N VAL A 394 -33.57 -67.39 37.57
CA VAL A 394 -34.99 -67.07 37.79
C VAL A 394 -35.90 -68.02 37.00
N ALA A 395 -35.53 -68.37 35.76
CA ALA A 395 -36.25 -69.36 34.97
C ALA A 395 -36.26 -70.74 35.66
N ASN A 396 -35.09 -71.21 36.12
CA ASN A 396 -34.99 -72.45 36.88
C ASN A 396 -35.80 -72.41 38.19
N SER A 397 -35.84 -71.26 38.88
CA SER A 397 -36.63 -71.08 40.10
C SER A 397 -38.13 -71.16 39.84
N ASN A 398 -38.59 -70.58 38.73
CA ASN A 398 -39.98 -70.65 38.30
C ASN A 398 -40.40 -72.10 38.00
N ASP A 399 -39.57 -72.84 37.26
CA ASP A 399 -39.81 -74.24 36.93
C ASP A 399 -39.78 -75.14 38.19
N ALA A 400 -38.82 -74.90 39.10
CA ALA A 400 -38.73 -75.60 40.37
C ALA A 400 -39.96 -75.34 41.27
N ALA A 401 -40.45 -74.10 41.33
CA ALA A 401 -41.66 -73.76 42.08
C ALA A 401 -42.91 -74.44 41.48
N ALA A 402 -43.04 -74.46 40.15
CA ALA A 402 -44.12 -75.16 39.47
C ALA A 402 -44.10 -76.67 39.74
N GLN A 403 -42.91 -77.29 39.70
CA GLN A 403 -42.74 -78.71 40.02
C GLN A 403 -43.06 -78.99 41.49
N ALA A 404 -42.55 -78.17 42.42
CA ALA A 404 -42.83 -78.31 43.85
C ALA A 404 -44.33 -78.17 44.17
N ASN A 405 -45.03 -77.25 43.50
CA ASN A 405 -46.48 -77.10 43.64
C ASN A 405 -47.24 -78.36 43.17
N SER A 406 -46.83 -78.96 42.04
CA SER A 406 -47.39 -80.23 41.56
C SER A 406 -47.16 -81.38 42.55
N GLN A 407 -45.96 -81.44 43.13
CA GLN A 407 -45.60 -82.43 44.14
C GLN A 407 -46.41 -82.24 45.43
N ALA A 408 -46.59 -81.00 45.88
CA ALA A 408 -47.44 -80.64 47.02
C ALA A 408 -48.88 -81.08 46.77
N GLN A 409 -49.45 -80.80 45.59
CA GLN A 409 -50.80 -81.26 45.24
C GLN A 409 -50.93 -82.79 45.33
N SER A 410 -49.96 -83.51 44.79
CA SER A 410 -49.93 -84.99 44.84
C SER A 410 -49.84 -85.52 46.28
N ALA A 411 -49.09 -84.84 47.15
CA ALA A 411 -48.96 -85.18 48.56
C ALA A 411 -50.24 -84.88 49.35
N THR A 412 -50.92 -83.76 49.07
CA THR A 412 -52.24 -83.43 49.64
C THR A 412 -53.27 -84.50 49.27
N ASP A 413 -53.32 -84.92 48.00
CA ASP A 413 -54.25 -85.95 47.56
C ASP A 413 -53.96 -87.30 48.26
N ALA A 414 -52.69 -87.64 48.47
CA ALA A 414 -52.30 -88.84 49.20
C ALA A 414 -52.68 -88.78 50.69
N ALA A 415 -52.42 -87.66 51.37
CA ALA A 415 -52.80 -87.45 52.76
C ALA A 415 -54.32 -87.45 52.95
N SER A 416 -55.08 -86.84 52.02
CA SER A 416 -56.54 -86.86 52.05
C SER A 416 -57.12 -88.27 51.92
N ARG A 417 -56.56 -89.11 51.02
CA ARG A 417 -56.91 -90.54 50.95
C ARG A 417 -56.55 -91.29 52.24
N GLY A 418 -55.40 -90.96 52.85
CA GLY A 418 -55.00 -91.50 54.15
C GLY A 418 -56.00 -91.16 55.26
N GLY A 419 -56.45 -89.91 55.33
CA GLY A 419 -57.49 -89.46 56.27
C GLY A 419 -58.82 -90.20 56.09
N GLU A 420 -59.23 -90.48 54.85
CA GLU A 420 -60.43 -91.29 54.57
C GLU A 420 -60.29 -92.72 55.12
N VAL A 421 -59.14 -93.36 54.92
CA VAL A 421 -58.85 -94.71 55.45
C VAL A 421 -58.87 -94.71 56.98
N VAL A 422 -58.27 -93.71 57.62
CA VAL A 422 -58.28 -93.55 59.07
C VAL A 422 -59.70 -93.36 59.61
N SER A 423 -60.51 -92.51 58.97
CA SER A 423 -61.92 -92.28 59.34
C SER A 423 -62.73 -93.59 59.30
N ARG A 424 -62.54 -94.41 58.26
CA ARG A 424 -63.16 -95.75 58.17
C ARG A 424 -62.66 -96.69 59.28
N ALA A 425 -61.39 -96.60 59.66
CA ALA A 425 -60.82 -97.40 60.75
C ALA A 425 -61.39 -97.01 62.13
N ILE A 426 -61.60 -95.72 62.40
CA ILE A 426 -62.26 -95.23 63.63
C ILE A 426 -63.68 -95.80 63.73
N SER A 427 -64.46 -95.71 62.64
CA SER A 427 -65.82 -96.26 62.58
C SER A 427 -65.84 -97.76 62.86
N THR A 428 -64.90 -98.51 62.27
CA THR A 428 -64.75 -99.95 62.54
C THR A 428 -64.41 -100.24 64.00
N MET A 429 -63.50 -99.48 64.61
CA MET A 429 -63.15 -99.65 66.03
C MET A 429 -64.34 -99.37 66.96
N GLN A 430 -65.17 -98.36 66.68
CA GLN A 430 -66.40 -98.09 67.43
C GLN A 430 -67.42 -99.21 67.32
N LEU A 431 -67.54 -99.82 66.13
CA LEU A 431 -68.40 -101.00 65.92
C LEU A 431 -67.90 -102.20 66.74
N ILE A 432 -66.58 -102.43 66.77
CA ILE A 432 -65.98 -103.50 67.58
C ILE A 432 -66.19 -103.24 69.08
N GLU A 433 -65.97 -102.01 69.56
CA GLU A 433 -66.19 -101.63 70.96
C GLU A 433 -67.64 -101.89 71.39
N THR A 434 -68.60 -101.48 70.55
CA THR A 434 -70.03 -101.73 70.77
C THR A 434 -70.36 -103.23 70.78
N ALA A 435 -69.77 -104.01 69.86
CA ALA A 435 -69.97 -105.46 69.80
C ALA A 435 -69.37 -106.17 71.02
N SER A 436 -68.17 -105.78 71.46
CA SER A 436 -67.50 -106.32 72.64
C SER A 436 -68.28 -106.03 73.92
N ALA A 437 -68.79 -104.81 74.11
CA ALA A 437 -69.64 -104.46 75.24
C ALA A 437 -70.88 -105.37 75.30
N LYS A 438 -71.54 -105.59 74.16
CA LYS A 438 -72.70 -106.48 74.06
C LYS A 438 -72.36 -107.94 74.40
N ILE A 439 -71.17 -108.43 74.03
CA ILE A 439 -70.71 -109.77 74.44
C ILE A 439 -70.44 -109.81 75.95
N GLY A 440 -69.89 -108.73 76.54
CA GLY A 440 -69.70 -108.58 77.98
C GLY A 440 -71.03 -108.67 78.78
N ASP A 441 -72.09 -108.07 78.25
CA ASP A 441 -73.44 -108.16 78.83
C ASP A 441 -73.97 -109.60 78.75
N ILE A 442 -73.87 -110.25 77.58
CA ILE A 442 -74.31 -111.63 77.37
C ILE A 442 -73.55 -112.61 78.29
N THR A 443 -72.24 -112.45 78.43
CA THR A 443 -71.41 -113.31 79.30
C THR A 443 -71.75 -113.12 80.77
N SER A 444 -72.10 -111.90 81.19
CA SER A 444 -72.60 -111.64 82.55
C SER A 444 -73.97 -112.30 82.79
N VAL A 445 -74.84 -112.36 81.79
CA VAL A 445 -76.10 -113.14 81.85
C VAL A 445 -75.81 -114.65 81.95
N ILE A 446 -74.86 -115.17 81.18
CA ILE A 446 -74.47 -116.60 81.22
C ILE A 446 -73.92 -116.98 82.59
N ASP A 447 -73.06 -116.15 83.20
CA ASP A 447 -72.56 -116.36 84.56
C ASP A 447 -73.72 -116.36 85.58
N GLY A 448 -74.68 -115.44 85.42
CA GLY A 448 -75.92 -115.43 86.20
C GLY A 448 -76.74 -116.72 86.06
N ILE A 449 -76.90 -117.25 84.84
CA ILE A 449 -77.58 -118.53 84.57
C ILE A 449 -76.81 -119.69 85.19
N ALA A 450 -75.48 -119.71 85.07
CA ALA A 450 -74.63 -120.74 85.65
C ALA A 450 -74.72 -120.74 87.18
N PHE A 451 -74.72 -119.56 87.82
CA PHE A 451 -74.93 -119.41 89.25
C PHE A 451 -76.31 -119.93 89.68
N GLN A 452 -77.38 -119.52 88.99
CA GLN A 452 -78.74 -120.02 89.25
C GLN A 452 -78.83 -121.55 89.09
N THR A 453 -78.20 -122.10 88.06
CA THR A 453 -78.15 -123.56 87.80
C THR A 453 -77.37 -124.30 88.89
N ASN A 454 -76.27 -123.72 89.39
CA ASN A 454 -75.50 -124.28 90.50
C ASN A 454 -76.31 -124.32 91.81
N ILE A 455 -77.12 -123.30 92.09
CA ILE A 455 -78.04 -123.28 93.25
C ILE A 455 -79.16 -124.31 93.09
N LEU A 456 -79.76 -124.41 91.89
CA LEU A 456 -80.78 -125.42 91.57
C LEU A 456 -80.24 -126.84 91.74
N ALA A 457 -79.03 -127.09 91.24
CA ALA A 457 -78.36 -128.39 91.35
C ALA A 457 -77.98 -128.73 92.80
N LEU A 458 -77.51 -127.75 93.58
CA LEU A 458 -77.26 -127.92 95.02
C LEU A 458 -78.55 -128.30 95.76
N ASN A 459 -79.65 -127.59 95.51
CA ASN A 459 -80.95 -127.89 96.10
C ASN A 459 -81.41 -129.31 95.73
N ALA A 460 -81.23 -129.72 94.46
CA ALA A 460 -81.54 -131.07 94.00
C ALA A 460 -80.64 -132.15 94.64
N SER A 461 -79.34 -131.90 94.82
CA SER A 461 -78.43 -132.80 95.55
C SER A 461 -78.84 -132.99 97.01
N VAL A 462 -79.27 -131.91 97.68
CA VAL A 462 -79.77 -131.95 99.06
C VAL A 462 -81.05 -132.78 99.15
N GLU A 463 -82.02 -132.57 98.25
CA GLU A 463 -83.27 -133.33 98.26
C GLU A 463 -83.04 -134.81 97.89
N ALA A 464 -82.10 -135.09 96.98
CA ALA A 464 -81.69 -136.45 96.64
C ALA A 464 -81.03 -137.19 97.81
N ALA A 465 -80.21 -136.51 98.62
CA ALA A 465 -79.65 -137.07 99.86
C ALA A 465 -80.74 -137.36 100.90
N ARG A 466 -81.80 -136.54 100.93
CA ARG A 466 -82.96 -136.70 101.82
C ARG A 466 -83.82 -137.93 101.48
N ALA A 467 -83.85 -138.33 100.21
CA ALA A 467 -84.60 -139.50 99.71
C ALA A 467 -83.89 -140.87 99.91
N GLY A 468 -82.68 -140.90 100.49
CA GLY A 468 -81.97 -142.15 100.81
C GLY A 468 -81.59 -142.99 99.57
N GLU A 469 -81.71 -144.32 99.64
CA GLU A 469 -81.33 -145.23 98.54
C GLU A 469 -82.12 -144.99 97.24
N GLN A 470 -83.35 -144.48 97.31
CA GLN A 470 -84.18 -144.17 96.13
C GLN A 470 -83.70 -142.91 95.36
N GLY A 471 -82.91 -142.05 96.02
CA GLY A 471 -82.40 -140.79 95.45
C GLY A 471 -81.03 -140.88 94.79
N ARG A 472 -80.34 -142.03 94.85
CA ARG A 472 -78.95 -142.18 94.38
C ARG A 472 -78.72 -141.76 92.93
N GLY A 473 -79.62 -142.16 92.01
CA GLY A 473 -79.52 -141.77 90.59
C GLY A 473 -79.69 -140.26 90.39
N PHE A 474 -80.64 -139.64 91.11
CA PHE A 474 -80.87 -138.20 91.08
C PHE A 474 -79.70 -137.41 91.67
N ALA A 475 -79.08 -137.90 92.74
CA ALA A 475 -77.91 -137.27 93.37
C ALA A 475 -76.71 -137.20 92.40
N VAL A 476 -76.48 -138.25 91.61
CA VAL A 476 -75.42 -138.28 90.58
C VAL A 476 -75.70 -137.25 89.48
N VAL A 477 -76.94 -137.21 88.96
CA VAL A 477 -77.32 -136.22 87.93
C VAL A 477 -77.20 -134.79 88.48
N ALA A 478 -77.68 -134.53 89.70
CA ALA A 478 -77.55 -133.21 90.33
C ALA A 478 -76.08 -132.81 90.55
N GLY A 479 -75.20 -133.76 90.93
CA GLY A 479 -73.76 -133.54 91.02
C GLY A 479 -73.12 -133.20 89.67
N GLU A 480 -73.52 -133.89 88.60
CA GLU A 480 -73.04 -133.62 87.24
C GLU A 480 -73.53 -132.26 86.71
N VAL A 481 -74.80 -131.90 86.95
CA VAL A 481 -75.35 -130.57 86.61
C VAL A 481 -74.63 -129.46 87.39
N ARG A 482 -74.30 -129.69 88.67
CA ARG A 482 -73.55 -128.75 89.49
C ARG A 482 -72.12 -128.56 88.97
N ASN A 483 -71.45 -129.65 88.58
CA ASN A 483 -70.13 -129.60 87.98
C ASN A 483 -70.18 -128.83 86.64
N LEU A 484 -71.16 -129.13 85.79
CA LEU A 484 -71.38 -128.41 84.53
C LEU A 484 -71.62 -126.92 84.76
N ALA A 485 -72.46 -126.54 85.74
CA ALA A 485 -72.71 -125.15 86.10
C ALA A 485 -71.44 -124.43 86.60
N SER A 486 -70.63 -125.08 87.45
CA SER A 486 -69.34 -124.53 87.88
C SER A 486 -68.35 -124.35 86.71
N ARG A 487 -68.33 -125.30 85.76
CA ARG A 487 -67.52 -125.20 84.54
C ARG A 487 -68.02 -124.08 83.63
N SER A 488 -69.35 -123.90 83.50
CA SER A 488 -69.94 -122.79 82.75
C SER A 488 -69.65 -121.43 83.35
N ALA A 489 -69.71 -121.28 84.68
CA ALA A 489 -69.34 -120.04 85.37
C ALA A 489 -67.85 -119.69 85.18
N GLN A 490 -66.98 -120.69 85.32
CA GLN A 490 -65.54 -120.52 85.08
C GLN A 490 -65.26 -120.10 83.63
N ALA A 491 -65.88 -120.77 82.64
CA ALA A 491 -65.76 -120.40 81.24
C ALA A 491 -66.31 -118.99 80.96
N ALA A 492 -67.45 -118.63 81.54
CA ALA A 492 -68.02 -117.29 81.40
C ALA A 492 -67.09 -116.20 81.97
N LYS A 493 -66.44 -116.46 83.11
CA LYS A 493 -65.46 -115.56 83.72
C LYS A 493 -64.19 -115.40 82.87
N GLU A 494 -63.71 -116.49 82.27
CA GLU A 494 -62.57 -116.46 81.34
C GLU A 494 -62.92 -115.66 80.07
N ILE A 495 -64.11 -115.87 79.48
CA ILE A 495 -64.58 -115.07 78.34
C ILE A 495 -64.70 -113.59 78.73
N LYS A 496 -65.27 -113.28 79.91
CA LYS A 496 -65.40 -111.90 80.39
C LYS A 496 -64.04 -111.21 80.49
N SER A 497 -63.04 -111.88 81.07
CA SER A 497 -61.67 -111.35 81.15
C SER A 497 -61.06 -111.08 79.77
N LEU A 498 -61.31 -111.95 78.78
CA LEU A 498 -60.86 -111.74 77.40
C LEU A 498 -61.58 -110.56 76.73
N ILE A 499 -62.87 -110.38 76.99
CA ILE A 499 -63.65 -109.26 76.47
C ILE A 499 -63.24 -107.92 77.09
N ASP A 500 -62.97 -107.88 78.39
CA ASP A 500 -62.47 -106.68 79.07
C ASP A 500 -61.11 -106.26 78.48
N SER A 501 -60.19 -107.22 78.31
CA SER A 501 -58.89 -106.99 77.66
C SER A 501 -59.01 -106.55 76.21
N THR A 502 -59.97 -107.13 75.46
CA THR A 502 -60.25 -106.73 74.07
C THR A 502 -60.80 -105.30 74.01
N THR A 503 -61.68 -104.92 74.93
CA THR A 503 -62.26 -103.57 75.00
C THR A 503 -61.20 -102.53 75.32
N GLU A 504 -60.31 -102.80 76.27
CA GLU A 504 -59.15 -101.95 76.57
C GLU A 504 -58.21 -101.80 75.36
N SER A 505 -57.95 -102.89 74.65
CA SER A 505 -57.11 -102.90 73.44
C SER A 505 -57.74 -102.10 72.30
N VAL A 506 -59.06 -102.21 72.09
CA VAL A 506 -59.81 -101.45 71.08
C VAL A 506 -59.87 -99.97 71.43
N SER A 507 -60.08 -99.62 72.71
CA SER A 507 -60.05 -98.23 73.17
C SER A 507 -58.68 -97.58 72.94
N THR A 508 -57.60 -98.30 73.27
CA THR A 508 -56.22 -97.87 72.99
C THR A 508 -55.97 -97.73 71.48
N GLY A 509 -56.42 -98.69 70.68
CA GLY A 509 -56.33 -98.64 69.22
C GLY A 509 -57.08 -97.46 68.62
N SER A 510 -58.31 -97.21 69.08
CA SER A 510 -59.15 -96.05 68.68
C SER A 510 -58.45 -94.73 68.96
N ARG A 511 -57.76 -94.61 70.11
CA ARG A 511 -56.96 -93.41 70.44
C ARG A 511 -55.80 -93.21 69.46
N TYR A 512 -55.03 -94.26 69.14
CA TYR A 512 -53.92 -94.13 68.18
C TYR A 512 -54.39 -93.83 66.75
N VAL A 513 -55.50 -94.43 66.32
CA VAL A 513 -56.08 -94.17 64.99
C VAL A 513 -56.60 -92.73 64.91
N ARG A 514 -57.20 -92.20 65.98
CA ARG A 514 -57.61 -90.78 66.04
C ARG A 514 -56.43 -89.83 65.96
N LEU A 515 -55.36 -90.09 66.72
CA LEU A 515 -54.13 -89.31 66.65
C LEU A 515 -53.53 -89.35 65.23
N ALA A 516 -53.55 -90.51 64.57
CA ALA A 516 -53.14 -90.63 63.18
C ALA A 516 -54.02 -89.79 62.22
N GLY A 517 -55.32 -89.65 62.51
CA GLY A 517 -56.23 -88.80 61.77
C GLY A 517 -55.93 -87.32 61.92
N GLU A 518 -55.73 -86.87 63.15
CA GLU A 518 -55.29 -85.50 63.47
C GLU A 518 -53.96 -85.16 62.78
N SER A 519 -52.99 -86.09 62.80
CA SER A 519 -51.72 -85.93 62.08
C SER A 519 -51.90 -85.82 60.56
N MET A 520 -52.88 -86.51 59.95
CA MET A 520 -53.16 -86.36 58.51
C MET A 520 -53.76 -84.99 58.18
N GLU A 521 -54.63 -84.46 59.04
CA GLU A 521 -55.17 -83.10 58.88
C GLU A 521 -54.07 -82.03 59.01
N GLU A 522 -53.15 -82.19 59.97
CA GLU A 522 -51.98 -81.31 60.11
C GLU A 522 -51.06 -81.37 58.87
N ILE A 523 -50.86 -82.56 58.28
CA ILE A 523 -50.09 -82.72 57.04
C ILE A 523 -50.77 -81.99 55.88
N VAL A 524 -52.09 -82.15 55.70
CA VAL A 524 -52.85 -81.47 54.63
C VAL A 524 -52.74 -79.95 54.79
N SER A 525 -52.91 -79.43 56.01
CA SER A 525 -52.76 -78.00 56.32
C SER A 525 -51.34 -77.50 55.99
N SER A 526 -50.32 -78.23 56.41
CA SER A 526 -48.92 -77.87 56.19
C SER A 526 -48.54 -77.86 54.71
N ILE A 527 -49.00 -78.84 53.94
CA ILE A 527 -48.77 -78.88 52.49
C ILE A 527 -49.57 -77.78 51.77
N GLY A 528 -50.76 -77.43 52.28
CA GLY A 528 -51.53 -76.27 51.80
C GLY A 528 -50.73 -74.96 51.90
N ASN A 529 -50.03 -74.74 53.02
CA ASN A 529 -49.13 -73.60 53.18
C ASN A 529 -47.96 -73.64 52.18
N VAL A 530 -47.37 -74.81 51.92
CA VAL A 530 -46.30 -74.98 50.91
C VAL A 530 -46.81 -74.62 49.51
N SER A 531 -48.01 -75.06 49.13
CA SER A 531 -48.61 -74.68 47.83
C SER A 531 -48.86 -73.17 47.73
N GLY A 532 -49.29 -72.52 48.82
CA GLY A 532 -49.41 -71.07 48.91
C GLY A 532 -48.08 -70.36 48.64
N ILE A 533 -47.02 -70.76 49.33
CA ILE A 533 -45.65 -70.22 49.15
C ILE A 533 -45.17 -70.42 47.71
N MET A 534 -45.35 -71.61 47.14
CA MET A 534 -44.92 -71.87 45.76
C MET A 534 -45.65 -70.98 44.74
N ARG A 535 -46.93 -70.68 44.98
CA ARG A 535 -47.70 -69.76 44.14
C ARG A 535 -47.17 -68.32 44.23
N GLU A 536 -46.83 -67.87 45.43
CA GLU A 536 -46.19 -66.56 45.63
C GLU A 536 -44.82 -66.49 44.93
N ILE A 537 -44.02 -67.56 45.01
CA ILE A 537 -42.73 -67.65 44.29
C ILE A 537 -42.95 -67.54 42.79
N THR A 538 -43.89 -68.30 42.20
CA THR A 538 -44.19 -68.22 40.75
C THR A 538 -44.59 -66.82 40.30
N VAL A 539 -45.41 -66.12 41.10
CA VAL A 539 -45.79 -64.73 40.79
C VAL A 539 -44.57 -63.81 40.86
N ALA A 540 -43.77 -63.91 41.93
CA ALA A 540 -42.56 -63.11 42.11
C ALA A 540 -41.52 -63.37 41.01
N THR A 541 -41.29 -64.62 40.61
CA THR A 541 -40.35 -64.97 39.53
C THR A 541 -40.85 -64.49 38.17
N SER A 542 -42.16 -64.50 37.92
CA SER A 542 -42.73 -63.94 36.69
C SER A 542 -42.54 -62.42 36.61
N GLU A 543 -42.71 -61.71 37.73
CA GLU A 543 -42.46 -60.26 37.81
C GLU A 543 -40.96 -59.93 37.67
N GLN A 544 -40.08 -60.71 38.31
CA GLN A 544 -38.63 -60.59 38.13
C GLN A 544 -38.23 -60.80 36.66
N MET A 545 -38.84 -61.77 35.95
CA MET A 545 -38.58 -62.00 34.53
C MET A 545 -38.90 -60.77 33.67
N LYS A 546 -40.01 -60.07 33.96
CA LYS A 546 -40.34 -58.81 33.29
C LYS A 546 -39.32 -57.72 33.60
N GLY A 547 -38.93 -57.55 34.86
CA GLY A 547 -37.89 -56.59 35.26
C GLY A 547 -36.54 -56.88 34.58
N ILE A 548 -36.18 -58.14 34.42
CA ILE A 548 -34.98 -58.57 33.70
C ILE A 548 -35.06 -58.21 32.21
N GLN A 549 -36.22 -58.36 31.56
CA GLN A 549 -36.41 -57.93 30.17
C GLN A 549 -36.21 -56.42 29.99
N GLU A 550 -36.70 -55.61 30.93
CA GLU A 550 -36.47 -54.16 30.92
C GLU A 550 -34.98 -53.82 31.10
N ILE A 551 -34.29 -54.52 32.02
CA ILE A 551 -32.84 -54.39 32.21
C ILE A 551 -32.10 -54.75 30.91
N ASN A 552 -32.49 -55.83 30.23
CA ASN A 552 -31.86 -56.25 28.98
C ASN A 552 -32.01 -55.20 27.87
N HIS A 553 -33.20 -54.58 27.76
CA HIS A 553 -33.41 -53.44 26.87
C HIS A 553 -32.51 -52.25 27.23
N ALA A 554 -32.39 -51.90 28.51
CA ALA A 554 -31.51 -50.82 28.97
C ALA A 554 -30.03 -51.10 28.67
N VAL A 555 -29.57 -52.34 28.85
CA VAL A 555 -28.20 -52.77 28.50
C VAL A 555 -27.94 -52.63 27.00
N THR A 556 -28.91 -53.03 26.16
CA THR A 556 -28.79 -52.88 24.70
C THR A 556 -28.69 -51.41 24.27
N GLN A 557 -29.47 -50.53 24.91
CA GLN A 557 -29.41 -49.10 24.64
C GLN A 557 -28.09 -48.47 25.11
N LEU A 558 -27.57 -48.92 26.27
CA LEU A 558 -26.25 -48.49 26.76
C LEU A 558 -25.13 -48.94 25.82
N ASP A 559 -25.20 -50.15 25.26
CA ASP A 559 -24.23 -50.63 24.27
C ASP A 559 -24.22 -49.75 23.01
N GLN A 560 -25.39 -49.37 22.49
CA GLN A 560 -25.49 -48.43 21.37
C GLN A 560 -24.85 -47.07 21.69
N MET A 561 -25.07 -46.53 22.88
CA MET A 561 -24.43 -45.27 23.30
C MET A 561 -22.91 -45.40 23.44
N VAL A 562 -22.42 -46.54 23.92
CA VAL A 562 -20.97 -46.82 23.99
C VAL A 562 -20.36 -46.88 22.59
N GLN A 563 -21.03 -47.51 21.62
CA GLN A 563 -20.58 -47.52 20.22
C GLN A 563 -20.58 -46.11 19.61
N GLN A 564 -21.63 -45.32 19.83
CA GLN A 564 -21.65 -43.92 19.38
C GLN A 564 -20.56 -43.07 20.02
N ASN A 565 -20.26 -43.27 21.31
CA ASN A 565 -19.17 -42.58 21.98
C ASN A 565 -17.82 -42.96 21.34
N ALA A 566 -17.61 -44.23 20.99
CA ALA A 566 -16.39 -44.66 20.29
C ALA A 566 -16.25 -43.97 18.92
N GLU A 567 -17.33 -43.86 18.14
CA GLU A 567 -17.33 -43.11 16.87
C GLU A 567 -17.02 -41.61 17.09
N LEU A 568 -17.64 -40.99 18.09
CA LEU A 568 -17.40 -39.59 18.45
C LEU A 568 -15.96 -39.32 18.90
N VAL A 569 -15.36 -40.25 19.64
CA VAL A 569 -13.94 -40.19 20.02
C VAL A 569 -13.06 -40.18 18.78
N VAL A 570 -13.30 -41.06 17.79
CA VAL A 570 -12.52 -41.08 16.54
C VAL A 570 -12.68 -39.76 15.77
N GLN A 571 -13.91 -39.27 15.61
CA GLN A 571 -14.19 -38.02 14.89
C GLN A 571 -13.57 -36.80 15.59
N SER A 572 -13.70 -36.69 16.91
CA SER A 572 -13.14 -35.57 17.67
C SER A 572 -11.61 -35.61 17.71
N ALA A 573 -10.99 -36.80 17.70
CA ALA A 573 -9.53 -36.92 17.64
C ALA A 573 -8.99 -36.43 16.28
N ALA A 574 -9.66 -36.80 15.19
CA ALA A 574 -9.34 -36.30 13.86
C ALA A 574 -9.51 -34.77 13.75
N ALA A 575 -10.60 -34.23 14.30
CA ALA A 575 -10.85 -32.78 14.32
C ALA A 575 -9.81 -32.02 15.16
N ALA A 576 -9.45 -32.52 16.34
CA ALA A 576 -8.41 -31.93 17.17
C ALA A 576 -7.04 -31.95 16.47
N GLY A 577 -6.69 -33.05 15.80
CA GLY A 577 -5.47 -33.15 14.99
C GLY A 577 -5.43 -32.14 13.84
N ALA A 578 -6.55 -31.96 13.13
CA ALA A 578 -6.69 -30.96 12.07
C ALA A 578 -6.53 -29.53 12.61
N LEU A 579 -7.17 -29.20 13.75
CA LEU A 579 -7.02 -27.90 14.41
C LEU A 579 -5.57 -27.62 14.83
N GLN A 580 -4.88 -28.64 15.37
CA GLN A 580 -3.48 -28.53 15.75
C GLN A 580 -2.58 -28.25 14.54
N GLY A 581 -2.83 -28.93 13.41
CA GLY A 581 -2.14 -28.70 12.15
C GLY A 581 -2.37 -27.28 11.61
N GLN A 582 -3.63 -26.86 11.52
CA GLN A 582 -4.02 -25.53 11.04
C GLN A 582 -3.42 -24.40 11.89
N ALA A 583 -3.43 -24.56 13.22
CA ALA A 583 -2.80 -23.62 14.14
C ALA A 583 -1.28 -23.58 13.96
N GLY A 584 -0.66 -24.73 13.67
CA GLY A 584 0.76 -24.81 13.33
C GLY A 584 1.10 -24.03 12.06
N GLU A 585 0.34 -24.21 10.99
CA GLU A 585 0.52 -23.48 9.72
C GLU A 585 0.33 -21.97 9.89
N LEU A 586 -0.70 -21.54 10.64
CA LEU A 586 -0.95 -20.13 10.93
C LEU A 586 0.19 -19.51 11.76
N ALA A 587 0.66 -20.22 12.79
CA ALA A 587 1.80 -19.77 13.60
C ALA A 587 3.10 -19.71 12.78
N GLN A 588 3.33 -20.66 11.88
CA GLN A 588 4.47 -20.66 10.97
C GLN A 588 4.38 -19.49 9.97
N THR A 589 3.20 -19.25 9.40
CA THR A 589 2.95 -18.15 8.48
C THR A 589 3.18 -16.80 9.14
N ALA A 590 2.68 -16.60 10.37
CA ALA A 590 2.98 -15.42 11.16
C ALA A 590 4.46 -15.33 11.54
N GLY A 591 5.10 -16.47 11.84
CA GLY A 591 6.51 -16.57 12.21
C GLY A 591 7.49 -16.26 11.07
N HIS A 592 7.04 -16.32 9.82
CA HIS A 592 7.81 -15.80 8.69
C HIS A 592 7.98 -14.29 8.74
N PHE A 593 7.13 -13.56 9.46
CA PHE A 593 7.27 -12.14 9.69
C PHE A 593 8.11 -11.86 10.93
N ARG A 594 9.15 -11.04 10.76
CA ARG A 594 9.91 -10.48 11.87
C ARG A 594 9.20 -9.21 12.31
N ILE A 595 8.64 -9.24 13.51
CA ILE A 595 7.87 -8.15 14.13
C ILE A 595 8.65 -7.41 15.19
#